data_AF-A0A920UCA6-F1
#
_entry.id   AF-A0A920UCA6-F1
#
_cell.length_a   1.000
_cell.length_b   1.000
_cell.length_c   1.000
_cell.angle_alpha   90.00
_cell.angle_beta   90.00
_cell.angle_gamma   90.00
#
_symmetry.space_group_name_H-M   'P 1'
#
loop_
_entity.id
_entity.type
_entity.pdbx_description
1 polymer ?
#
loop_
_entity_poly.entity_id
_entity_poly.type
_entity_poly.pdbx_seq_one_letter_code
_entity_poly.pdbx_strand_id
1 'polypeptide(L)'
;MALPQIGTKAEAQIIPTNAGLRTWAVPPEGLQNEIVPNDLFYIRNHWKDSPEIDINTFTLKIDGEVEREITLSFEDLKKLPQKRFQVTFECCGNSPVPSTTPRLYVSVQSWTD
;
A
#
# COMPACT_ATOMS: atom_id res chain seq x y z
N MET A 1 43.63 -11.39 -15.06
CA MET A 1 42.98 -11.56 -13.75
C MET A 1 41.75 -10.67 -13.72
N ALA A 2 40.56 -11.26 -13.65
CA ALA A 2 39.32 -10.50 -13.50
C ALA A 2 39.16 -10.11 -12.03
N LEU A 3 38.82 -8.85 -11.77
CA LEU A 3 38.50 -8.37 -10.42
C LEU A 3 37.26 -9.12 -9.92
N PRO A 4 37.24 -9.57 -8.64
CA PRO A 4 36.04 -10.17 -8.09
C PRO A 4 34.97 -9.09 -8.01
N GLN A 5 33.81 -9.34 -8.63
CA GLN A 5 32.65 -8.50 -8.41
C GLN A 5 32.16 -8.76 -6.99
N ILE A 6 32.47 -7.82 -6.09
CA ILE A 6 31.78 -7.70 -4.80
C ILE A 6 30.43 -7.07 -5.12
N GLY A 7 29.52 -7.88 -5.62
CA GLY A 7 28.12 -7.50 -5.78
C GLY A 7 27.48 -7.52 -4.41
N THR A 8 27.35 -6.36 -3.77
CA THR A 8 26.40 -6.22 -2.66
C THR A 8 25.03 -6.59 -3.25
N LYS A 9 24.37 -7.65 -2.75
CA LYS A 9 22.97 -7.90 -3.08
C LYS A 9 22.19 -6.67 -2.62
N ALA A 10 21.85 -5.79 -3.56
CA ALA A 10 20.97 -4.68 -3.28
C ALA A 10 19.58 -5.26 -3.04
N GLU A 11 19.02 -5.01 -1.86
CA GLU A 11 17.62 -5.31 -1.59
C GLU A 11 16.76 -4.42 -2.51
N ALA A 12 15.64 -4.97 -2.99
CA ALA A 12 14.73 -4.21 -3.82
C ALA A 12 14.21 -3.01 -3.02
N GLN A 13 14.14 -1.84 -3.66
CA GLN A 13 13.64 -0.60 -3.04
C GLN A 13 12.56 0.01 -3.94
N ILE A 14 11.57 0.65 -3.31
CA ILE A 14 10.55 1.42 -4.03
C ILE A 14 11.16 2.57 -4.83
N ILE A 15 10.58 2.88 -5.99
CA ILE A 15 11.11 3.84 -6.96
C ILE A 15 10.32 5.15 -6.88
N PRO A 16 10.95 6.32 -6.64
CA PRO A 16 10.22 7.59 -6.61
C PRO A 16 9.66 7.91 -8.01
N THR A 17 8.37 8.23 -8.08
CA THR A 17 7.68 8.54 -9.36
C THR A 17 7.36 10.02 -9.53
N ASN A 18 7.66 10.85 -8.54
CA ASN A 18 7.56 12.30 -8.65
C ASN A 18 8.67 13.02 -7.86
N ALA A 19 9.01 14.24 -8.28
CA ALA A 19 10.00 15.09 -7.61
C ALA A 19 9.60 15.47 -6.17
N GLY A 20 8.30 15.44 -5.87
CA GLY A 20 7.79 15.71 -4.52
C GLY A 20 7.96 14.56 -3.53
N LEU A 21 8.45 13.39 -3.97
CA LEU A 21 8.62 12.18 -3.15
C LEU A 21 7.33 11.73 -2.44
N ARG A 22 6.18 12.01 -3.06
CA ARG A 22 4.84 11.66 -2.54
C ARG A 22 4.31 10.37 -3.14
N THR A 23 4.92 9.93 -4.24
CA THR A 23 4.46 8.78 -5.00
C THR A 23 5.65 7.88 -5.32
N TRP A 24 5.45 6.58 -5.17
CA TRP A 24 6.50 5.56 -5.29
C TRP A 24 5.94 4.34 -5.98
N ALA A 25 6.71 3.71 -6.86
CA ALA A 25 6.35 2.49 -7.59
C ALA A 25 7.10 1.29 -7.02
N VAL A 26 6.50 0.12 -7.17
CA VAL A 26 7.17 -1.16 -6.92
C VAL A 26 8.25 -1.37 -7.99
N PRO A 27 9.48 -1.81 -7.65
CA PRO A 27 10.44 -2.23 -8.65
C PRO A 27 9.96 -3.51 -9.35
N PRO A 28 10.28 -3.74 -10.64
CA PRO A 28 9.83 -4.93 -11.37
C PRO A 28 10.13 -6.26 -10.67
N GLU A 29 11.23 -6.34 -9.92
CA GLU A 29 11.63 -7.51 -9.14
C GLU A 29 10.64 -7.80 -7.99
N GLY A 30 10.07 -6.75 -7.38
CA GLY A 30 9.04 -6.87 -6.34
C GLY A 30 7.69 -7.35 -6.86
N LEU A 31 7.47 -7.25 -8.17
CA LEU A 31 6.25 -7.66 -8.87
C LEU A 31 6.29 -9.13 -9.33
N GLN A 32 7.37 -9.86 -9.06
CA GLN A 32 7.51 -11.26 -9.48
C GLN A 32 6.69 -12.23 -8.60
N ASN A 33 6.28 -11.80 -7.41
CA ASN A 33 5.49 -12.59 -6.47
C ASN A 33 3.98 -12.30 -6.61
N GLU A 34 3.13 -13.23 -6.16
CA GLU A 34 1.66 -13.05 -6.16
C GLU A 34 1.18 -11.97 -5.18
N ILE A 35 1.94 -11.77 -4.09
CA ILE A 35 1.70 -10.75 -3.07
C ILE A 35 2.95 -9.89 -3.02
N VAL A 36 2.79 -8.58 -3.22
CA VAL A 36 3.87 -7.62 -3.06
C VAL A 36 4.10 -7.41 -1.55
N PRO A 37 5.33 -7.57 -1.03
CA PRO A 37 5.64 -7.26 0.36
C PRO A 37 5.27 -5.82 0.71
N ASN A 38 4.82 -5.55 1.93
CA ASN A 38 4.40 -4.21 2.35
C ASN A 38 5.47 -3.14 2.11
N ASP A 39 6.73 -3.47 2.36
CA ASP A 39 7.88 -2.55 2.16
C ASP A 39 8.14 -2.21 0.69
N LEU A 40 7.57 -2.99 -0.23
CA LEU A 40 7.67 -2.78 -1.68
C LEU A 40 6.35 -2.27 -2.28
N PHE A 41 5.27 -2.18 -1.51
CA PHE A 41 3.96 -1.78 -2.03
C PHE A 41 3.99 -0.31 -2.49
N TYR A 42 3.34 -0.03 -3.63
CA TYR A 42 3.39 1.31 -4.21
C TYR A 42 2.70 2.33 -3.28
N ILE A 43 3.21 3.57 -3.28
CA ILE A 43 2.67 4.66 -2.47
C ILE A 43 2.10 5.72 -3.41
N ARG A 44 0.89 6.20 -3.13
CA ARG A 44 0.23 7.24 -3.94
C ARG A 44 -0.45 8.29 -3.08
N ASN A 45 0.29 9.31 -2.66
CA ASN A 45 -0.24 10.40 -1.85
C ASN A 45 -0.48 11.68 -2.68
N HIS A 46 -1.69 12.22 -2.56
CA HIS A 46 -2.04 13.50 -3.18
C HIS A 46 -1.48 14.70 -2.43
N TRP A 47 -1.32 14.59 -1.11
CA TRP A 47 -0.67 15.58 -0.25
C TRP A 47 0.75 15.15 0.11
N LYS A 48 1.55 16.12 0.58
CA LYS A 48 2.94 15.91 0.96
C LYS A 48 3.07 15.11 2.24
N ASP A 49 2.25 15.45 3.21
CA ASP A 49 2.35 14.91 4.57
C ASP A 49 1.22 13.90 4.79
N SER A 50 1.55 12.82 5.51
CA SER A 50 0.55 11.88 6.04
C SER A 50 0.01 12.43 7.35
N PRO A 51 -1.30 12.33 7.61
CA PRO A 51 -1.82 12.71 8.92
C PRO A 51 -1.22 11.83 10.01
N GLU A 52 -0.82 12.43 11.12
CA GLU A 52 -0.56 11.72 12.36
C GLU A 52 -1.90 11.43 13.05
N ILE A 53 -2.14 10.18 13.40
CA ILE A 53 -3.41 9.72 13.97
C ILE A 53 -3.12 9.15 15.37
N ASP A 54 -3.75 9.71 16.40
CA ASP A 54 -3.83 9.08 17.73
C ASP A 54 -5.03 8.14 17.78
N ILE A 55 -4.75 6.84 17.95
CA ILE A 55 -5.76 5.79 18.01
C ILE A 55 -6.74 5.97 19.18
N ASN A 56 -6.33 6.63 20.27
CA ASN A 56 -7.15 6.81 21.46
C ASN A 56 -8.24 7.87 21.26
N THR A 57 -8.00 8.80 20.33
CA THR A 57 -8.94 9.90 19.99
C THR A 57 -9.57 9.72 18.62
N PHE A 58 -9.17 8.71 17.85
CA PHE A 58 -9.69 8.46 16.52
C PHE A 58 -11.19 8.09 16.54
N THR A 59 -11.94 8.69 15.62
CA THR A 59 -13.34 8.33 15.38
C THR A 59 -13.65 8.27 13.89
N LEU A 60 -14.37 7.22 13.46
CA LEU A 60 -14.99 7.11 12.14
C LEU A 60 -16.46 7.50 12.24
N LYS A 61 -16.86 8.59 11.58
CA LYS A 61 -18.26 8.98 11.44
C LYS A 61 -18.85 8.42 10.15
N ILE A 62 -20.03 7.82 10.25
CA ILE A 62 -20.85 7.41 9.11
C ILE A 62 -22.12 8.28 9.13
N ASP A 63 -22.27 9.11 8.11
CA ASP A 63 -23.37 10.06 7.96
C ASP A 63 -23.82 10.18 6.49
N GLY A 64 -24.67 11.16 6.18
CA GLY A 64 -25.24 11.37 4.84
C GLY A 64 -26.63 10.75 4.70
N GLU A 65 -26.86 9.99 3.64
CA GLU A 65 -28.15 9.35 3.35
C GLU A 65 -28.30 8.04 4.13
N VAL A 66 -28.41 8.15 5.45
CA VAL A 66 -28.57 7.03 6.38
C VAL A 66 -29.74 7.27 7.32
N GLU A 67 -30.43 6.22 7.75
CA GLU A 67 -31.51 6.34 8.75
C GLU A 67 -31.00 6.81 10.11
N ARG A 68 -29.76 6.45 10.47
CA ARG A 68 -29.11 6.84 11.73
C ARG A 68 -27.61 7.03 11.51
N GLU A 69 -27.13 8.21 11.85
CA GLU A 69 -25.69 8.48 11.91
C GLU A 69 -25.04 7.65 13.03
N ILE A 70 -23.86 7.11 12.78
CA ILE A 70 -23.06 6.41 13.79
C ILE A 70 -21.63 6.95 13.83
N THR A 71 -21.03 6.92 15.01
CA THR A 71 -19.62 7.26 15.21
C THR A 71 -18.97 6.09 15.94
N LEU A 72 -17.87 5.58 15.38
CA LEU A 72 -17.14 4.41 15.87
C LEU A 72 -15.74 4.82 16.33
N SER A 73 -15.33 4.41 17.52
CA SER A 73 -13.92 4.49 17.93
C SER A 73 -13.09 3.41 17.22
N PHE A 74 -11.76 3.50 17.33
CA PHE A 74 -10.89 2.42 16.83
C PHE A 74 -11.20 1.07 17.51
N GLU A 75 -11.47 1.07 18.81
CA GLU A 75 -11.84 -0.14 19.56
C GLU A 75 -13.19 -0.72 19.13
N ASP A 76 -14.14 0.12 18.69
CA ASP A 76 -15.41 -0.37 18.15
C ASP A 76 -15.20 -1.05 16.80
N LEU A 77 -14.32 -0.51 15.96
CA LEU A 77 -13.97 -1.12 14.67
C LEU A 77 -13.34 -2.51 14.85
N LYS A 78 -12.44 -2.68 15.82
CA LYS A 78 -11.81 -3.97 16.13
C LYS A 78 -12.80 -5.05 16.57
N LYS A 79 -13.94 -4.68 17.15
CA LYS A 79 -14.98 -5.61 17.60
C LYS A 79 -15.92 -6.06 16.47
N LEU A 80 -15.86 -5.42 15.29
CA LEU A 80 -16.68 -5.82 14.14
C LEU A 80 -16.23 -7.17 13.57
N PRO A 81 -17.13 -7.97 12.96
CA PRO A 81 -16.75 -9.22 12.31
C PRO A 81 -15.70 -9.00 11.21
N GLN A 82 -14.54 -9.63 11.37
CA GLN A 82 -13.44 -9.48 10.43
C GLN A 82 -13.69 -10.30 9.15
N LYS A 83 -13.40 -9.69 7.99
CA LYS A 83 -13.33 -10.38 6.69
C LYS A 83 -11.97 -10.12 6.06
N ARG A 84 -11.46 -11.11 5.32
CA ARG A 84 -10.14 -11.05 4.67
C ARG A 84 -10.28 -11.33 3.18
N PHE A 85 -9.69 -10.46 2.37
CA PHE A 85 -9.68 -10.59 0.91
C PHE A 85 -8.26 -10.38 0.38
N GLN A 86 -7.93 -11.14 -0.65
CA GLN A 86 -6.74 -10.93 -1.46
C GLN A 86 -7.17 -10.02 -2.63
N VAL A 87 -6.91 -8.71 -2.54
CA VAL A 87 -7.35 -7.71 -3.53
C VAL A 87 -6.20 -6.90 -4.14
N THR A 88 -6.32 -6.62 -5.43
CA THR A 88 -5.38 -5.75 -6.14
C THR A 88 -5.77 -4.29 -6.06
N PHE A 89 -4.80 -3.43 -5.78
CA PHE A 89 -4.94 -2.00 -6.04
C PHE A 89 -4.10 -1.62 -7.25
N GLU A 90 -4.73 -0.97 -8.22
CA GLU A 90 -4.06 -0.38 -9.37
C GLU A 90 -4.35 1.11 -9.42
N CYS A 91 -3.31 1.91 -9.66
CA CYS A 91 -3.50 3.34 -9.87
C CYS A 91 -4.01 3.58 -11.29
N CYS A 92 -5.03 4.44 -11.46
CA CYS A 92 -5.53 4.86 -12.78
C CYS A 92 -4.43 5.46 -13.69
N GLY A 93 -3.36 6.02 -13.11
CA GLY A 93 -2.20 6.52 -13.86
C GLY A 93 -1.10 5.47 -14.15
N ASN A 94 -1.35 4.19 -13.88
CA ASN A 94 -0.40 3.12 -14.19
C ASN A 94 -0.23 3.00 -15.71
N SER A 95 1.01 2.83 -16.16
CA SER A 95 1.32 2.66 -17.59
C SER A 95 1.83 1.23 -17.84
N PRO A 96 1.49 0.62 -18.98
CA PRO A 96 2.00 -0.71 -19.30
C PRO A 96 3.53 -0.70 -19.36
N VAL A 97 4.16 -1.63 -18.65
CA VAL A 97 5.60 -1.89 -18.81
C VAL A 97 5.75 -3.07 -19.79
N PRO A 98 6.36 -2.89 -20.97
CA PRO A 98 6.33 -3.89 -22.06
C PRO A 98 6.87 -5.28 -21.70
N SER A 99 7.78 -5.36 -20.73
CA SER A 99 8.46 -6.60 -20.32
C SER A 99 7.83 -7.29 -19.11
N THR A 100 6.76 -6.74 -18.55
CA THR A 100 6.04 -7.35 -17.41
C THR A 100 4.65 -7.76 -17.87
N THR A 101 4.27 -9.01 -17.62
CA THR A 101 2.86 -9.41 -17.73
C THR A 101 2.04 -8.49 -16.82
N PRO A 102 0.93 -7.88 -17.28
CA PRO A 102 0.04 -7.13 -16.40
C PRO A 102 -0.56 -8.13 -15.40
N ARG A 103 0.03 -8.16 -14.20
CA ARG A 103 -0.50 -8.93 -13.09
C ARG A 103 -1.25 -7.96 -12.20
N LEU A 104 -2.48 -8.31 -11.89
CA LEU A 104 -3.27 -7.62 -10.89
C LEU A 104 -2.55 -7.88 -9.54
N TYR A 105 -1.90 -6.86 -8.98
CA TYR A 105 -1.05 -7.00 -7.78
C TYR A 105 -1.81 -6.84 -6.49
N VAL A 106 -1.81 -7.92 -5.71
CA VAL A 106 -2.58 -8.00 -4.48
C VAL A 106 -1.85 -7.39 -3.29
N SER A 107 -2.49 -6.45 -2.58
CA SER A 107 -2.21 -6.23 -1.16
C SER A 107 -3.10 -7.14 -0.31
N VAL A 108 -2.49 -7.98 0.54
CA VAL A 108 -3.23 -8.59 1.65
C VAL A 108 -3.14 -7.62 2.81
N GLN A 109 -4.17 -6.81 3.03
CA GLN A 109 -4.24 -6.00 4.24
C GLN A 109 -4.56 -6.93 5.42
N SER A 110 -3.53 -7.30 6.17
CA SER A 110 -3.66 -7.97 7.46
C SER A 110 -3.84 -6.92 8.54
N TRP A 111 -5.07 -6.77 9.02
CA TRP A 111 -5.32 -6.17 10.32
C TRP A 111 -5.40 -7.35 11.30
N THR A 112 -4.30 -7.64 11.98
CA THR A 112 -4.30 -8.53 13.14
C THR A 112 -3.85 -7.73 14.35
N ASP A 113 -4.40 -8.09 15.51
CA ASP A 113 -4.02 -7.55 16.82
C ASP A 113 -2.51 -7.54 17.06
#